data_AF-A0A972WVC8-F1
#
_entry.id   AF-A0A972WVC8-F1
#
_cell.length_a   1.000
_cell.length_b   1.000
_cell.length_c   1.000
_cell.angle_alpha   90.00
_cell.angle_beta   90.00
_cell.angle_gamma   90.00
#
_symmetry.space_group_name_H-M   'P 1'
#
loop_
_entity.id
_entity.type
_entity.pdbx_description
1 polymer ?
#
loop_
_entity_poly.entity_id
_entity_poly.type
_entity_poly.pdbx_seq_one_letter_code
_entity_poly.pdbx_strand_id
1 'polypeptide(L)'
;MIPTDPLIAQLAVPVAATVIAVVLIRLMGGAGAGARAAAFGVPIGLIAGYAVLPGLPWTPPVEAADKLIWLALGGGLLGLLVDVSVHGRVIASILGFLWPAVAIAWLVGPAIFTADEATLYRYAEVAVVLGVITVRLNQIGASGFTGSAAAAVIAAGLGALAFVSGGSVATAIGFPLAAAGLGWLMCNWPAWRFPFGVAGLLGGTGTAMALAAHAALFTTTNSSLILIVLAAVLVEPLARAWVARNALAKAEAAQPLAFAVLVAIPAAIAVVLALFAPDIVPSIF
;
A
#
# COMPACT_ATOMS: atom_id res chain seq x y z
N MET A 1 -17.93 -16.42 -13.66
CA MET A 1 -17.16 -17.59 -13.23
C MET A 1 -16.15 -17.12 -12.21
N ILE A 2 -16.21 -17.61 -10.97
CA ILE A 2 -15.15 -17.37 -9.99
C ILE A 2 -13.94 -18.22 -10.47
N PRO A 3 -12.71 -17.66 -10.51
CA PRO A 3 -11.54 -18.44 -10.87
C PRO A 3 -11.42 -19.66 -9.95
N THR A 4 -11.17 -20.84 -10.50
CA THR A 4 -10.97 -22.07 -9.71
C THR A 4 -9.64 -22.07 -8.96
N ASP A 5 -8.70 -21.20 -9.38
CA ASP A 5 -7.41 -21.01 -8.73
C ASP A 5 -7.50 -19.86 -7.70
N PRO A 6 -7.25 -20.13 -6.42
CA PRO A 6 -7.33 -19.12 -5.36
C PRO A 6 -6.33 -17.98 -5.54
N LEU A 7 -5.18 -18.20 -6.18
CA LEU A 7 -4.21 -17.15 -6.46
C LEU A 7 -4.72 -16.21 -7.55
N ILE A 8 -5.34 -16.76 -8.61
CA ILE A 8 -5.96 -15.96 -9.66
C ILE A 8 -7.11 -15.14 -9.08
N ALA A 9 -7.92 -15.73 -8.19
CA ALA A 9 -8.99 -14.99 -7.51
C ALA A 9 -8.45 -13.84 -6.65
N GLN A 10 -7.37 -14.06 -5.88
CA GLN A 10 -6.71 -13.02 -5.07
C GLN A 10 -6.15 -11.84 -5.87
N LEU A 11 -5.82 -12.05 -7.14
CA LEU A 11 -5.24 -11.00 -7.99
C LEU A 11 -6.29 -10.36 -8.91
N ALA A 12 -7.16 -11.17 -9.54
CA ALA A 12 -8.14 -10.68 -10.50
C ALA A 12 -9.27 -9.90 -9.84
N VAL A 13 -9.75 -10.35 -8.67
CA VAL A 13 -10.89 -9.71 -7.99
C VAL A 13 -10.56 -8.30 -7.51
N PRO A 14 -9.43 -8.04 -6.80
CA PRO A 14 -9.09 -6.67 -6.41
C PRO A 14 -8.89 -5.73 -7.60
N VAL A 15 -8.29 -6.22 -8.70
CA VAL A 15 -8.13 -5.43 -9.93
C VAL A 15 -9.49 -5.04 -10.47
N ALA A 16 -10.37 -6.01 -10.71
CA ALA A 16 -11.70 -5.78 -11.27
C ALA A 16 -12.54 -4.88 -10.36
N ALA A 17 -12.55 -5.15 -9.05
CA ALA A 17 -13.29 -4.38 -8.06
C ALA A 17 -12.78 -2.93 -7.98
N THR A 18 -11.46 -2.72 -8.02
CA THR A 18 -10.89 -1.36 -8.05
C THR A 18 -11.30 -0.62 -9.30
N VAL A 19 -11.19 -1.24 -10.48
CA VAL A 19 -11.55 -0.62 -11.76
C VAL A 19 -13.04 -0.24 -11.77
N ILE A 20 -13.92 -1.16 -11.37
CA ILE A 20 -15.35 -0.92 -11.28
C ILE A 20 -15.63 0.22 -10.29
N ALA A 21 -15.04 0.19 -9.09
CA ALA A 21 -15.24 1.22 -8.08
C ALA A 21 -14.76 2.60 -8.55
N VAL A 22 -13.56 2.69 -9.13
CA VAL A 22 -13.01 3.93 -9.71
C VAL A 22 -13.98 4.51 -10.74
N VAL A 23 -14.46 3.69 -11.68
CA VAL A 23 -15.37 4.12 -12.74
C VAL A 23 -16.72 4.56 -12.17
N LEU A 24 -17.31 3.81 -11.25
CA LEU A 24 -18.60 4.15 -10.64
C LEU A 24 -18.51 5.43 -9.80
N ILE A 25 -17.48 5.56 -8.94
CA ILE A 25 -17.27 6.77 -8.14
C ILE A 25 -17.07 7.98 -9.04
N ARG A 26 -16.32 7.81 -10.13
CA ARG A 26 -16.16 8.86 -11.14
C ARG A 26 -17.49 9.25 -11.79
N LEU A 27 -18.30 8.28 -12.21
CA LEU A 27 -19.58 8.54 -12.87
C LEU A 27 -20.58 9.22 -11.93
N MET A 28 -20.65 8.80 -10.66
CA MET A 28 -21.55 9.38 -9.67
C MET A 28 -21.13 10.78 -9.21
N GLY A 29 -19.83 10.98 -8.94
CA GLY A 29 -19.31 12.24 -8.41
C GLY A 29 -18.90 13.28 -9.48
N GLY A 30 -19.04 12.94 -10.76
CA GLY A 30 -18.76 13.84 -11.89
C GLY A 30 -17.31 14.29 -12.02
N ALA A 31 -17.12 15.38 -12.78
CA ALA A 31 -15.82 15.90 -13.22
C ALA A 31 -14.84 16.27 -12.08
N GLY A 32 -15.37 16.81 -10.98
CA GLY A 32 -14.60 17.32 -9.85
C GLY A 32 -14.47 16.31 -8.71
N ALA A 33 -15.50 16.24 -7.85
CA ALA A 33 -15.48 15.42 -6.63
C ALA A 33 -15.25 13.93 -6.93
N GLY A 34 -15.91 13.39 -7.96
CA GLY A 34 -15.76 11.99 -8.37
C GLY A 34 -14.34 11.62 -8.81
N ALA A 35 -13.63 12.51 -9.51
CA ALA A 35 -12.22 12.26 -9.85
C ALA A 35 -11.31 12.26 -8.62
N ARG A 36 -11.56 13.14 -7.63
CA ARG A 36 -10.78 13.18 -6.39
C ARG A 36 -11.02 11.94 -5.52
N ALA A 37 -12.28 11.52 -5.44
CA ALA A 37 -12.72 10.36 -4.68
C ALA A 37 -12.34 9.02 -5.32
N ALA A 38 -11.97 8.99 -6.61
CA ALA A 38 -11.71 7.76 -7.37
C ALA A 38 -10.67 6.84 -6.70
N ALA A 39 -9.69 7.42 -5.98
CA ALA A 39 -8.67 6.65 -5.26
C ALA A 39 -9.25 5.77 -4.13
N PHE A 40 -10.48 6.03 -3.67
CA PHE A 40 -11.22 5.15 -2.76
C PHE A 40 -11.55 3.78 -3.38
N GLY A 41 -11.42 3.62 -4.70
CA GLY A 41 -11.49 2.31 -5.34
C GLY A 41 -10.42 1.33 -4.86
N VAL A 42 -9.24 1.80 -4.43
CA VAL A 42 -8.15 0.93 -3.94
C VAL A 42 -8.55 0.17 -2.68
N PRO A 43 -9.02 0.82 -1.58
CA PRO A 43 -9.49 0.08 -0.41
C PRO A 43 -10.70 -0.81 -0.74
N ILE A 44 -11.61 -0.41 -1.64
CA ILE A 44 -12.71 -1.28 -2.09
C ILE A 44 -12.16 -2.55 -2.76
N GLY A 45 -11.15 -2.41 -3.63
CA GLY A 45 -10.49 -3.55 -4.28
C GLY A 45 -9.85 -4.50 -3.30
N LEU A 46 -9.10 -3.98 -2.32
CA LEU A 46 -8.52 -4.78 -1.24
C LEU A 46 -9.60 -5.54 -0.47
N ILE A 47 -10.65 -4.85 -0.02
CA ILE A 47 -11.76 -5.45 0.73
C ILE A 47 -12.44 -6.56 -0.09
N ALA A 48 -12.66 -6.32 -1.39
CA ALA A 48 -13.25 -7.32 -2.28
C ALA A 48 -12.33 -8.55 -2.45
N GLY A 49 -11.01 -8.34 -2.56
CA GLY A 49 -10.03 -9.44 -2.58
C GLY A 49 -10.04 -10.27 -1.30
N TYR A 50 -10.06 -9.60 -0.16
CA TYR A 50 -10.12 -10.24 1.15
C TYR A 50 -11.44 -10.99 1.37
N ALA A 51 -12.56 -10.44 0.88
CA ALA A 51 -13.87 -11.06 0.99
C ALA A 51 -13.98 -12.41 0.27
N VAL A 52 -13.16 -12.65 -0.76
CA VAL A 52 -13.27 -13.86 -1.60
C VAL A 52 -12.65 -15.10 -0.95
N LEU A 53 -11.61 -14.94 -0.14
CA LEU A 53 -10.91 -16.08 0.46
C LEU A 53 -11.12 -16.16 1.98
N PRO A 54 -10.60 -15.25 2.82
CA PRO A 54 -10.94 -15.21 4.25
C PRO A 54 -12.43 -15.02 4.55
N GLY A 55 -13.13 -14.26 3.70
CA GLY A 55 -14.48 -13.76 4.00
C GLY A 55 -14.44 -12.38 4.66
N LEU A 56 -15.57 -11.68 4.66
CA LEU A 56 -15.68 -10.35 5.28
C LEU A 56 -15.72 -10.47 6.82
N PRO A 57 -14.94 -9.68 7.57
CA PRO A 57 -15.03 -9.66 9.02
C PRO A 57 -16.27 -8.87 9.46
N TRP A 58 -17.29 -9.56 9.99
CA TRP A 58 -18.56 -8.95 10.41
C TRP A 58 -18.58 -8.58 11.90
N THR A 59 -17.64 -9.11 12.67
CA THR A 59 -17.47 -8.88 14.11
C THR A 59 -16.30 -7.94 14.38
N PRO A 60 -16.19 -7.37 15.60
CA PRO A 60 -15.00 -6.62 15.99
C PRO A 60 -13.75 -7.46 15.69
N PRO A 61 -12.76 -6.91 14.96
CA PRO A 61 -11.67 -7.69 14.42
C PRO A 61 -10.75 -8.19 15.54
N VAL A 62 -10.60 -9.50 15.63
CA VAL A 62 -9.67 -10.15 16.56
C VAL A 62 -8.34 -10.40 15.86
N GLU A 63 -8.39 -10.89 14.63
CA GLU A 63 -7.20 -11.21 13.83
C GLU A 63 -6.56 -9.97 13.23
N ALA A 64 -5.23 -9.98 13.09
CA ALA A 64 -4.47 -8.86 12.53
C ALA A 64 -4.86 -8.56 11.07
N ALA A 65 -5.18 -9.59 10.29
CA ALA A 65 -5.63 -9.43 8.91
C ALA A 65 -6.95 -8.63 8.84
N ASP A 66 -7.94 -8.98 9.67
CA ASP A 66 -9.20 -8.24 9.76
C ASP A 66 -8.96 -6.80 10.19
N LYS A 67 -8.09 -6.58 11.19
CA LYS A 67 -7.74 -5.23 11.65
C LYS A 67 -7.17 -4.38 10.51
N LEU A 68 -6.34 -4.95 9.63
CA LEU A 68 -5.79 -4.26 8.46
C LEU A 68 -6.88 -3.91 7.42
N ILE A 69 -7.89 -4.76 7.25
CA ILE A 69 -9.04 -4.48 6.38
C ILE A 69 -9.90 -3.34 6.94
N TRP A 70 -10.13 -3.33 8.24
CA TRP A 70 -10.80 -2.22 8.92
C TRP A 70 -10.00 -0.91 8.86
N LEU A 71 -8.66 -0.98 8.93
CA LEU A 71 -7.80 0.18 8.69
C LEU A 71 -7.89 0.67 7.25
N ALA A 72 -7.92 -0.22 6.26
CA ALA A 72 -8.09 0.16 4.87
C ALA A 72 -9.43 0.87 4.63
N LEU A 73 -10.51 0.34 5.21
CA LEU A 73 -11.84 0.94 5.13
C LEU A 73 -11.89 2.28 5.86
N GLY A 74 -11.45 2.33 7.12
CA GLY A 74 -11.48 3.54 7.94
C GLY A 74 -10.60 4.66 7.37
N GLY A 75 -9.39 4.31 6.93
CA GLY A 75 -8.48 5.23 6.26
C GLY A 75 -9.03 5.70 4.92
N GLY A 76 -9.59 4.78 4.12
CA GLY A 76 -10.25 5.12 2.87
C GLY A 76 -11.42 6.09 3.06
N LEU A 77 -12.30 5.83 4.04
CA LEU A 77 -13.45 6.68 4.35
C LEU A 77 -13.02 8.05 4.89
N LEU A 78 -12.05 8.09 5.81
CA LEU A 78 -11.49 9.34 6.32
C LEU A 78 -10.86 10.16 5.18
N GLY A 79 -10.09 9.49 4.31
CA GLY A 79 -9.48 10.14 3.16
C GLY A 79 -10.51 10.61 2.14
N LEU A 80 -11.59 9.86 1.92
CA LEU A 80 -12.71 10.27 1.07
C LEU A 80 -13.39 11.52 1.63
N LEU A 81 -13.63 11.57 2.94
CA LEU A 81 -14.18 12.77 3.60
C LEU A 81 -13.27 13.98 3.39
N VAL A 82 -11.95 13.81 3.46
CA VAL A 82 -10.99 14.88 3.18
C VAL A 82 -11.02 15.29 1.71
N ASP A 83 -11.00 14.33 0.77
CA ASP A 83 -11.03 14.59 -0.68
C ASP A 83 -12.30 15.36 -1.14
N VAL A 84 -13.40 15.19 -0.40
CA VAL A 84 -14.67 15.89 -0.64
C VAL A 84 -14.74 17.23 0.11
N SER A 85 -14.26 17.28 1.36
CA SER A 85 -14.53 18.40 2.27
C SER A 85 -13.41 19.45 2.33
N VAL A 86 -12.15 19.08 2.10
CA VAL A 86 -11.02 19.98 2.33
C VAL A 86 -10.02 19.98 1.18
N HIS A 87 -9.65 21.18 0.73
CA HIS A 87 -8.66 21.39 -0.33
C HIS A 87 -7.29 21.72 0.28
N GLY A 88 -6.56 20.71 0.75
CA GLY A 88 -5.28 20.97 1.42
C GLY A 88 -4.30 19.80 1.40
N ARG A 89 -3.17 19.98 0.70
CA ARG A 89 -2.05 19.01 0.70
C ARG A 89 -1.40 18.83 2.07
N VAL A 90 -1.43 19.88 2.90
CA VAL A 90 -0.87 19.85 4.26
C VAL A 90 -1.63 18.85 5.13
N ILE A 91 -2.96 18.85 5.06
CA ILE A 91 -3.80 17.94 5.84
C ILE A 91 -3.56 16.50 5.40
N ALA A 92 -3.48 16.25 4.09
CA ALA A 92 -3.14 14.93 3.56
C ALA A 92 -1.79 14.42 4.11
N SER A 93 -0.77 15.29 4.17
CA SER A 93 0.55 14.93 4.72
C SER A 93 0.50 14.71 6.24
N ILE A 94 -0.22 15.53 7.00
CA ILE A 94 -0.37 15.34 8.46
C ILE A 94 -1.08 14.02 8.74
N LEU A 95 -2.20 13.76 8.06
CA LEU A 95 -2.93 12.51 8.22
C LEU A 95 -2.08 11.32 7.78
N GLY A 96 -1.40 11.40 6.64
CA GLY A 96 -0.48 10.37 6.16
C GLY A 96 0.67 10.09 7.14
N PHE A 97 1.21 11.13 7.78
CA PHE A 97 2.26 10.99 8.80
C PHE A 97 1.75 10.31 10.07
N LEU A 98 0.56 10.69 10.54
CA LEU A 98 -0.02 10.15 11.78
C LEU A 98 -0.65 8.77 11.59
N TRP A 99 -1.02 8.39 10.37
CA TRP A 99 -1.74 7.15 10.09
C TRP A 99 -1.02 5.88 10.55
N PRO A 100 0.30 5.71 10.36
CA PRO A 100 1.01 4.55 10.90
C PRO A 100 0.95 4.44 12.42
N ALA A 101 0.94 5.56 13.16
CA ALA A 101 0.78 5.54 14.61
C ALA A 101 -0.63 5.06 15.00
N VAL A 102 -1.67 5.52 14.31
CA VAL A 102 -3.05 5.03 14.48
C VAL A 102 -3.15 3.54 14.16
N ALA A 103 -2.52 3.10 13.08
CA ALA A 103 -2.49 1.70 12.67
C ALA A 103 -1.82 0.81 13.71
N ILE A 104 -0.66 1.22 14.24
CA ILE A 104 0.03 0.47 15.30
C ILE A 104 -0.83 0.41 16.57
N ALA A 105 -1.40 1.54 17.01
CA ALA A 105 -2.29 1.57 18.16
C ALA A 105 -3.50 0.63 17.99
N TRP A 106 -4.08 0.56 16.77
CA TRP A 106 -5.17 -0.35 16.44
C TRP A 106 -4.75 -1.83 16.43
N LEU A 107 -3.58 -2.13 15.85
CA LEU A 107 -3.03 -3.48 15.78
C LEU A 107 -2.69 -4.01 17.18
N VAL A 108 -1.99 -3.22 18.00
CA VAL A 108 -1.62 -3.56 19.38
C VAL A 108 -2.86 -3.64 20.28
N GLY A 109 -3.80 -2.70 20.11
CA GLY A 109 -4.99 -2.62 20.96
C GLY A 109 -4.65 -2.32 22.43
N PRO A 110 -5.38 -2.90 23.40
CA PRO A 110 -5.21 -2.59 24.82
C PRO A 110 -3.82 -2.91 25.39
N ALA A 111 -3.05 -3.79 24.74
CA ALA A 111 -1.72 -4.17 25.20
C ALA A 111 -0.72 -2.99 25.23
N ILE A 112 -1.03 -1.88 24.54
CA ILE A 112 -0.20 -0.67 24.55
C ILE A 112 -0.10 -0.04 25.95
N PHE A 113 -1.12 -0.19 26.78
CA PHE A 113 -1.16 0.37 28.15
C PHE A 113 -0.36 -0.48 29.15
N THR A 114 0.00 -1.70 28.78
CA THR A 114 0.79 -2.62 29.58
C THR A 114 2.19 -2.86 29.00
N ALA A 115 2.50 -2.23 27.87
CA ALA A 115 3.81 -2.33 27.23
C ALA A 115 4.87 -1.64 28.09
N ASP A 116 6.07 -2.22 28.11
CA ASP A 116 7.22 -1.58 28.75
C ASP A 116 7.76 -0.43 27.89
N GLU A 117 8.62 0.38 28.50
CA GLU A 117 9.17 1.58 27.87
C GLU A 117 9.93 1.27 26.57
N ALA A 118 10.71 0.17 26.54
CA ALA A 118 11.45 -0.25 25.36
C ALA A 118 10.51 -0.61 24.19
N THR A 119 9.41 -1.31 24.46
CA THR A 119 8.42 -1.64 23.42
C THR A 119 7.71 -0.40 22.90
N LEU A 120 7.37 0.56 23.78
CA LEU A 120 6.75 1.83 23.38
C LEU A 120 7.68 2.66 22.49
N TYR A 121 8.98 2.72 22.82
CA TYR A 121 9.97 3.37 21.96
C TYR A 121 10.03 2.72 20.58
N ARG A 122 10.07 1.39 20.51
CA ARG A 122 10.07 0.67 19.22
C ARG A 122 8.82 0.95 18.39
N TYR A 123 7.64 1.03 19.01
CA TYR A 123 6.40 1.42 18.31
C TYR A 123 6.49 2.85 17.76
N ALA A 124 7.03 3.79 18.53
CA ALA A 124 7.21 5.16 18.10
C ALA A 124 8.20 5.28 16.92
N GLU A 125 9.33 4.57 16.98
CA GLU A 125 10.33 4.55 15.90
C GLU A 125 9.73 4.05 14.59
N VAL A 126 9.05 2.89 14.62
CA VAL A 126 8.39 2.32 13.44
C VAL A 126 7.31 3.27 12.91
N ALA A 127 6.51 3.87 13.80
CA ALA A 127 5.48 4.84 13.40
C ALA A 127 6.08 6.05 12.67
N VAL A 128 7.17 6.62 13.19
CA VAL A 128 7.84 7.79 12.60
C VAL A 128 8.44 7.45 11.23
N VAL A 129 9.17 6.34 11.12
CA VAL A 129 9.79 5.92 9.86
C VAL A 129 8.73 5.71 8.77
N LEU A 130 7.66 4.98 9.08
CA LEU A 130 6.56 4.74 8.15
C LEU A 130 5.76 6.01 7.84
N GLY A 131 5.63 6.91 8.82
CA GLY A 131 4.99 8.21 8.63
C GLY A 131 5.75 9.07 7.62
N VAL A 132 7.08 9.13 7.73
CA VAL A 132 7.95 9.84 6.78
C VAL A 132 7.83 9.23 5.38
N ILE A 133 7.83 7.90 5.27
CA ILE A 133 7.66 7.20 3.98
C ILE A 133 6.29 7.53 3.35
N THR A 134 5.22 7.55 4.14
CA THR A 134 3.87 7.91 3.68
C THR A 134 3.81 9.34 3.16
N VAL A 135 4.39 10.29 3.89
CA VAL A 135 4.49 11.69 3.46
C VAL A 135 5.28 11.81 2.16
N ARG A 136 6.39 11.07 2.05
CA ARG A 136 7.19 11.06 0.82
C ARG A 136 6.40 10.51 -0.37
N LEU A 137 5.66 9.42 -0.19
CA LEU A 137 4.78 8.87 -1.22
C LEU A 137 3.66 9.84 -1.62
N ASN A 138 3.08 10.59 -0.67
CA ASN A 138 2.11 11.65 -0.96
C ASN A 138 2.72 12.77 -1.81
N GLN A 139 3.92 13.25 -1.44
CA GLN A 139 4.62 14.29 -2.19
C GLN A 139 4.94 13.86 -3.63
N ILE A 140 5.36 12.60 -3.81
CA ILE A 140 5.67 12.06 -5.13
C ILE A 140 4.38 11.83 -5.95
N GLY A 141 3.32 11.32 -5.32
CA GLY A 141 2.01 11.10 -5.96
C GLY A 141 1.37 12.38 -6.51
N ALA A 142 1.70 13.54 -5.95
CA ALA A 142 1.27 14.84 -6.49
C ALA A 142 1.82 15.13 -7.90
N SER A 143 2.83 14.40 -8.36
CA SER A 143 3.47 14.57 -9.67
C SER A 143 3.07 13.51 -10.72
N GLY A 144 2.07 12.67 -10.44
CA GLY A 144 1.51 11.70 -11.40
C GLY A 144 1.29 10.31 -10.80
N PHE A 145 1.52 9.26 -11.58
CA PHE A 145 1.27 7.86 -11.20
C PHE A 145 2.36 7.24 -10.29
N THR A 146 3.46 7.96 -10.04
CA THR A 146 4.67 7.42 -9.41
C THR A 146 4.46 7.00 -7.97
N GLY A 147 3.76 7.80 -7.16
CA GLY A 147 3.50 7.49 -5.74
C GLY A 147 2.63 6.24 -5.56
N SER A 148 1.55 6.13 -6.33
CA SER A 148 0.66 4.96 -6.35
C SER A 148 1.34 3.70 -6.89
N ALA A 149 2.21 3.84 -7.90
CA ALA A 149 2.99 2.71 -8.42
C ALA A 149 3.99 2.20 -7.38
N ALA A 150 4.70 3.11 -6.71
CA ALA A 150 5.60 2.75 -5.61
C ALA A 150 4.84 2.07 -4.46
N ALA A 151 3.66 2.56 -4.09
CA ALA A 151 2.83 1.93 -3.05
C ALA A 151 2.37 0.51 -3.45
N ALA A 152 1.96 0.30 -4.71
CA ALA A 152 1.59 -1.02 -5.22
C ALA A 152 2.79 -1.99 -5.22
N VAL A 153 3.97 -1.51 -5.61
CA VAL A 153 5.22 -2.29 -5.57
C VAL A 153 5.61 -2.65 -4.13
N ILE A 154 5.48 -1.73 -3.18
CA ILE A 154 5.73 -2.00 -1.76
C ILE A 154 4.78 -3.08 -1.26
N ALA A 155 3.47 -2.97 -1.55
CA ALA A 155 2.50 -3.99 -1.18
C ALA A 155 2.84 -5.37 -1.78
N ALA A 156 3.26 -5.40 -3.06
CA ALA A 156 3.69 -6.62 -3.73
C ALA A 156 4.94 -7.22 -3.08
N GLY A 157 5.93 -6.37 -2.77
CA GLY A 157 7.17 -6.77 -2.10
C GLY A 157 6.93 -7.34 -0.70
N LEU A 158 6.06 -6.71 0.08
CA LEU A 158 5.65 -7.20 1.40
C LEU A 158 4.91 -8.54 1.30
N GLY A 159 3.99 -8.68 0.33
CA GLY A 159 3.28 -9.93 0.07
C GLY A 159 4.21 -11.06 -0.36
N ALA A 160 5.15 -10.79 -1.27
CA ALA A 160 6.13 -11.77 -1.74
C ALA A 160 7.13 -12.17 -0.64
N LEU A 161 7.62 -11.19 0.13
CA LEU A 161 8.51 -11.44 1.26
C LEU A 161 7.82 -12.31 2.32
N ALA A 162 6.55 -12.02 2.60
CA ALA A 162 5.74 -12.81 3.51
C ALA A 162 5.50 -14.23 2.99
N PHE A 163 5.20 -14.38 1.70
CA PHE A 163 5.01 -15.68 1.07
C PHE A 163 6.24 -16.58 1.24
N VAL A 164 7.44 -16.02 1.00
CA VAL A 164 8.71 -16.75 1.17
C VAL A 164 8.99 -17.06 2.64
N SER A 165 8.66 -16.15 3.56
CA SER A 165 8.89 -16.32 5.00
C SER A 165 7.78 -17.07 5.73
N GLY A 166 6.74 -17.55 5.03
CA GLY A 166 5.61 -18.27 5.62
C GLY A 166 4.59 -17.39 6.36
N GLY A 167 4.62 -16.06 6.17
CA GLY A 167 3.69 -15.10 6.78
C GLY A 167 2.34 -15.06 6.07
N SER A 168 1.31 -15.65 6.68
CA SER A 168 -0.04 -15.72 6.10
C SER A 168 -0.73 -14.35 5.98
N VAL A 169 -0.67 -13.52 7.02
CA VAL A 169 -1.34 -12.20 7.07
C VAL A 169 -0.81 -11.27 5.98
N ALA A 170 0.52 -11.14 5.87
CA ALA A 170 1.11 -10.24 4.90
C ALA A 170 0.96 -10.73 3.45
N THR A 171 0.88 -12.04 3.22
CA THR A 171 0.50 -12.60 1.93
C THR A 171 -0.96 -12.26 1.57
N ALA A 172 -1.88 -12.48 2.51
CA ALA A 172 -3.32 -12.30 2.33
C ALA A 172 -3.75 -10.84 2.15
N ILE A 173 -2.93 -9.88 2.59
CA ILE A 173 -3.19 -8.45 2.44
C ILE A 173 -2.32 -7.83 1.33
N GLY A 174 -1.03 -8.19 1.29
CA GLY A 174 -0.06 -7.59 0.39
C GLY A 174 -0.36 -7.81 -1.09
N PHE A 175 -0.66 -9.05 -1.48
CA PHE A 175 -0.99 -9.34 -2.89
C PHE A 175 -2.32 -8.72 -3.34
N PRO A 176 -3.43 -8.83 -2.59
CA PRO A 176 -4.66 -8.13 -2.97
C PRO A 176 -4.53 -6.61 -3.01
N LEU A 177 -3.74 -6.02 -2.10
CA LEU A 177 -3.49 -4.57 -2.09
C LEU A 177 -2.66 -4.13 -3.31
N ALA A 178 -1.63 -4.91 -3.68
CA ALA A 178 -0.86 -4.67 -4.89
C ALA A 178 -1.73 -4.76 -6.15
N ALA A 179 -2.59 -5.79 -6.21
CA ALA A 179 -3.56 -5.99 -7.27
C ALA A 179 -4.58 -4.83 -7.36
N ALA A 180 -5.07 -4.34 -6.22
CA ALA A 180 -5.93 -3.16 -6.18
C ALA A 180 -5.19 -1.91 -6.70
N GLY A 181 -3.94 -1.72 -6.29
CA GLY A 181 -3.07 -0.67 -6.83
C GLY A 181 -2.89 -0.76 -8.34
N LEU A 182 -2.73 -1.97 -8.89
CA LEU A 182 -2.67 -2.22 -10.34
C LEU A 182 -3.98 -1.85 -11.04
N GLY A 183 -5.14 -2.21 -10.46
CA GLY A 183 -6.44 -1.78 -10.99
C GLY A 183 -6.57 -0.25 -11.08
N TRP A 184 -6.10 0.47 -10.06
CA TRP A 184 -6.07 1.93 -10.10
C TRP A 184 -5.12 2.48 -11.17
N LEU A 185 -3.94 1.86 -11.35
CA LEU A 185 -2.99 2.23 -12.39
C LEU A 185 -3.57 2.01 -13.79
N MET A 186 -4.31 0.91 -14.01
CA MET A 186 -4.98 0.63 -15.29
C MET A 186 -5.99 1.72 -15.66
N CYS A 187 -6.74 2.25 -14.69
CA CYS A 187 -7.66 3.36 -14.91
C CYS A 187 -6.95 4.68 -15.28
N ASN A 188 -5.65 4.80 -14.99
CA ASN A 188 -4.81 5.96 -15.25
C ASN A 188 -3.80 5.73 -16.38
N TRP A 189 -3.90 4.60 -17.09
CA TRP A 189 -3.04 4.26 -18.20
C TRP A 189 -3.79 4.40 -19.54
N PRO A 190 -3.14 4.86 -20.62
CA PRO A 190 -1.80 5.46 -20.68
C PRO A 190 -1.81 6.94 -20.27
N ALA A 191 -2.99 7.58 -20.29
CA ALA A 191 -3.17 8.97 -19.91
C ALA A 191 -3.63 9.08 -18.46
N TRP A 192 -2.96 9.94 -17.70
CA TRP A 192 -3.33 10.22 -16.32
C TRP A 192 -4.68 10.94 -16.24
N ARG A 193 -5.65 10.33 -15.53
CA ARG A 193 -7.05 10.80 -15.49
C ARG A 193 -7.50 11.19 -14.09
N PHE A 194 -6.99 10.50 -13.09
CA PHE A 194 -7.46 10.59 -11.71
C PHE A 194 -6.28 10.87 -10.77
N PRO A 195 -6.36 11.88 -9.91
CA PRO A 195 -5.36 12.09 -8.87
C PRO A 195 -5.41 10.94 -7.85
N PHE A 196 -4.25 10.61 -7.29
CA PHE A 196 -4.18 9.70 -6.15
C PHE A 196 -4.54 10.50 -4.87
N GLY A 197 -5.84 10.54 -4.57
CA GLY A 197 -6.40 11.30 -3.44
C GLY A 197 -6.02 10.74 -2.07
N VAL A 198 -6.44 11.46 -1.02
CA VAL A 198 -6.20 11.09 0.38
C VAL A 198 -6.85 9.75 0.72
N ALA A 199 -7.97 9.40 0.07
CA ALA A 199 -8.60 8.09 0.20
C ALA A 199 -7.65 6.94 -0.20
N GLY A 200 -6.93 7.09 -1.32
CA GLY A 200 -5.92 6.12 -1.74
C GLY A 200 -4.66 6.17 -0.89
N LEU A 201 -4.27 7.36 -0.43
CA LEU A 201 -3.13 7.52 0.47
C LEU A 201 -3.35 6.79 1.81
N LEU A 202 -4.49 6.99 2.47
CA LEU A 202 -4.76 6.40 3.78
C LEU A 202 -5.24 4.94 3.65
N GLY A 203 -6.20 4.67 2.77
CA GLY A 203 -6.77 3.33 2.59
C GLY A 203 -5.90 2.36 1.78
N GLY A 204 -5.05 2.87 0.89
CA GLY A 204 -4.10 2.08 0.10
C GLY A 204 -2.70 2.09 0.71
N THR A 205 -1.99 3.21 0.54
CA THR A 205 -0.59 3.34 1.01
C THR A 205 -0.49 3.18 2.53
N GLY A 206 -1.41 3.77 3.29
CA GLY A 206 -1.46 3.66 4.74
C GLY A 206 -1.66 2.23 5.20
N THR A 207 -2.43 1.43 4.47
CA THR A 207 -2.57 -0.01 4.73
C THR A 207 -1.29 -0.79 4.40
N ALA A 208 -0.58 -0.44 3.32
CA ALA A 208 0.73 -1.03 3.04
C ALA A 208 1.74 -0.72 4.16
N MET A 209 1.71 0.49 4.71
CA MET A 209 2.55 0.84 5.87
C MET A 209 2.12 0.13 7.15
N ALA A 210 0.81 0.02 7.41
CA ALA A 210 0.30 -0.78 8.52
C ALA A 210 0.73 -2.24 8.40
N LEU A 211 0.77 -2.78 7.17
CA LEU A 211 1.27 -4.12 6.91
C LEU A 211 2.77 -4.25 7.14
N ALA A 212 3.56 -3.24 6.74
CA ALA A 212 4.99 -3.19 7.03
C ALA A 212 5.24 -3.13 8.54
N ALA A 213 4.48 -2.33 9.28
CA ALA A 213 4.53 -2.29 10.75
C ALA A 213 4.21 -3.65 11.35
N HIS A 214 3.15 -4.31 10.86
CA HIS A 214 2.78 -5.64 11.31
C HIS A 214 3.91 -6.65 11.11
N ALA A 215 4.50 -6.67 9.92
CA ALA A 215 5.60 -7.57 9.60
C ALA A 215 6.88 -7.25 10.41
N ALA A 216 7.13 -5.98 10.74
CA ALA A 216 8.33 -5.59 11.50
C ALA A 216 8.19 -5.79 13.03
N LEU A 217 6.96 -5.73 13.56
CA LEU A 217 6.69 -5.74 15.00
C LEU A 217 6.11 -7.05 15.51
N PHE A 218 5.33 -7.77 14.70
CA PHE A 218 4.52 -8.91 15.15
C PHE A 218 4.80 -10.21 14.42
N THR A 219 5.78 -10.26 13.50
CA THR A 219 6.20 -11.49 12.83
C THR A 219 7.68 -11.74 13.00
N THR A 220 8.12 -12.93 12.61
CA THR A 220 9.53 -13.34 12.56
C THR A 220 10.23 -12.87 11.27
N THR A 221 9.55 -12.06 10.44
CA THR A 221 10.12 -11.54 9.20
C THR A 221 11.24 -10.56 9.53
N ASN A 222 12.41 -10.77 8.92
CA ASN A 222 13.56 -9.91 9.14
C ASN A 222 13.26 -8.44 8.76
N SER A 223 13.33 -7.55 9.74
CA SER A 223 12.94 -6.13 9.56
C SER A 223 13.86 -5.36 8.62
N SER A 224 15.11 -5.80 8.47
CA SER A 224 16.03 -5.22 7.49
C SER A 224 15.56 -5.50 6.06
N LEU A 225 14.98 -6.68 5.79
CA LEU A 225 14.40 -7.00 4.49
C LEU A 225 13.15 -6.15 4.20
N ILE A 226 12.34 -5.88 5.23
CA ILE A 226 11.19 -4.97 5.12
C ILE A 226 11.67 -3.55 4.78
N LEU A 227 12.73 -3.06 5.43
CA LEU A 227 13.32 -1.76 5.08
C LEU A 227 13.86 -1.72 3.65
N ILE A 228 14.45 -2.81 3.15
CA ILE A 228 14.89 -2.90 1.75
C ILE A 228 13.67 -2.80 0.81
N VAL A 229 12.54 -3.45 1.11
CA VAL A 229 11.31 -3.28 0.33
C VAL A 229 10.86 -1.81 0.34
N LEU A 230 10.86 -1.17 1.51
CA LEU A 230 10.46 0.24 1.68
C LEU A 230 11.42 1.22 0.99
N ALA A 231 12.68 0.83 0.76
CA ALA A 231 13.66 1.62 0.02
C ALA A 231 13.26 1.84 -1.46
N ALA A 232 12.21 1.16 -1.96
CA ALA A 232 11.56 1.47 -3.24
C ALA A 232 11.24 2.97 -3.39
N VAL A 233 10.88 3.65 -2.29
CA VAL A 233 10.60 5.10 -2.29
C VAL A 233 11.85 5.95 -2.56
N LEU A 234 13.03 5.45 -2.20
CA LEU A 234 14.31 6.14 -2.42
C LEU A 234 14.83 5.98 -3.84
N VAL A 235 14.42 4.91 -4.54
CA VAL A 235 14.77 4.67 -5.95
C VAL A 235 13.99 5.58 -6.89
N GLU A 236 12.86 6.12 -6.44
CA GLU A 236 11.98 6.98 -7.23
C GLU A 236 12.66 8.12 -8.02
N PRO A 237 13.48 9.01 -7.41
CA PRO A 237 14.12 10.10 -8.15
C PRO A 237 15.06 9.58 -9.24
N LEU A 238 15.75 8.46 -8.99
CA LEU A 238 16.63 7.82 -9.94
C LEU A 238 15.83 7.19 -11.09
N ALA A 239 14.74 6.49 -10.77
CA ALA A 239 13.84 5.88 -11.74
C ALA A 239 13.24 6.96 -12.67
N ARG A 240 12.77 8.08 -12.10
CA ARG A 240 12.24 9.21 -12.86
C ARG A 240 13.29 9.81 -13.79
N ALA A 241 14.51 10.05 -13.29
CA ALA A 241 15.61 10.58 -14.09
C ALA A 241 16.00 9.63 -15.23
N TRP A 242 15.98 8.31 -14.99
CA TRP A 242 16.27 7.31 -16.00
C TRP A 242 15.20 7.26 -17.10
N VAL A 243 13.92 7.26 -16.71
CA VAL A 243 12.78 7.25 -17.65
C VAL A 243 12.81 8.51 -18.54
N ALA A 244 13.11 9.68 -17.97
CA ALA A 244 13.20 10.93 -18.73
C ALA A 244 14.33 10.93 -19.78
N ARG A 245 15.41 10.20 -19.54
CA ARG A 245 16.61 10.17 -20.42
C ARG A 245 16.54 9.10 -21.50
N ASN A 246 15.82 8.00 -21.28
CA ASN A 246 15.83 6.85 -22.19
C ASN A 246 14.80 6.95 -23.30
N ALA A 247 15.25 6.86 -24.57
CA ALA A 247 14.39 6.91 -25.75
C ALA A 247 13.32 5.79 -25.77
N LEU A 248 13.67 4.60 -25.30
CA LEU A 248 12.75 3.45 -25.19
C LEU A 248 11.60 3.68 -24.19
N ALA A 249 11.82 4.55 -23.20
CA ALA A 249 10.82 4.92 -22.20
C ALA A 249 10.09 6.23 -22.55
N LYS A 250 10.34 6.84 -23.73
CA LYS A 250 9.65 8.08 -24.14
C LYS A 250 8.20 7.85 -24.57
N ALA A 251 7.84 6.64 -25.00
CA ALA A 251 6.46 6.33 -25.32
C ALA A 251 5.61 6.52 -24.05
N GLU A 252 4.53 7.30 -24.13
CA GLU A 252 3.66 7.61 -22.98
C GLU A 252 3.15 6.34 -22.29
N ALA A 253 2.87 5.30 -23.08
CA ALA A 253 2.53 3.98 -22.57
C ALA A 253 3.72 3.28 -21.89
N ALA A 254 4.97 3.42 -22.33
CA ALA A 254 6.09 2.67 -21.71
C ALA A 254 6.53 3.23 -20.36
N GLN A 255 6.29 4.52 -20.09
CA GLN A 255 6.78 5.23 -18.90
C GLN A 255 6.38 4.58 -17.57
N PRO A 256 5.10 4.23 -17.32
CA PRO A 256 4.70 3.74 -16.01
C PRO A 256 5.21 2.33 -15.73
N LEU A 257 5.35 1.51 -16.78
CA LEU A 257 5.93 0.18 -16.67
C LEU A 257 7.44 0.26 -16.39
N ALA A 258 8.18 1.07 -17.15
CA ALA A 258 9.61 1.26 -16.92
C ALA A 258 9.89 1.78 -15.50
N PHE A 259 9.08 2.74 -15.02
CA PHE A 259 9.17 3.23 -13.66
C PHE A 259 8.89 2.13 -12.62
N ALA A 260 7.79 1.38 -12.78
CA ALA A 260 7.42 0.32 -11.85
C ALA A 260 8.50 -0.78 -11.76
N VAL A 261 9.12 -1.15 -12.89
CA VAL A 261 10.22 -2.12 -12.94
C VAL A 261 11.42 -1.63 -12.13
N LEU A 262 11.83 -0.37 -12.29
CA LEU A 262 12.97 0.18 -11.55
C LEU A 262 12.68 0.28 -10.05
N VAL A 263 11.46 0.70 -9.69
CA VAL A 263 11.03 0.81 -8.30
C VAL A 263 10.83 -0.57 -7.64
N ALA A 264 10.59 -1.62 -8.44
CA ALA A 264 10.52 -3.00 -7.96
C ALA A 264 11.87 -3.63 -7.63
N ILE A 265 13.00 -3.01 -8.02
CA ILE A 265 14.34 -3.56 -7.78
C ILE A 265 14.60 -3.84 -6.29
N PRO A 266 14.38 -2.90 -5.34
CA PRO A 266 14.62 -3.19 -3.92
C PRO A 266 13.73 -4.30 -3.39
N ALA A 267 12.45 -4.32 -3.79
CA ALA A 267 11.53 -5.39 -3.40
C ALA A 267 11.99 -6.76 -3.91
N ALA A 268 12.44 -6.85 -5.17
CA ALA A 268 12.99 -8.07 -5.74
C ALA A 268 14.27 -8.52 -5.00
N ILE A 269 15.18 -7.58 -4.69
CA ILE A 269 16.39 -7.86 -3.91
C ILE A 269 16.03 -8.42 -2.54
N ALA A 270 15.08 -7.82 -1.82
CA ALA A 270 14.66 -8.30 -0.50
C ALA A 270 14.12 -9.74 -0.56
N VAL A 271 13.31 -10.06 -1.57
CA VAL A 271 12.77 -11.41 -1.77
C VAL A 271 13.87 -12.42 -2.14
N VAL A 272 14.81 -12.04 -3.02
CA VAL A 272 15.95 -12.89 -3.39
C VAL A 272 16.85 -13.15 -2.18
N LEU A 273 17.13 -12.13 -1.36
CA LEU A 273 17.90 -12.30 -0.13
C LEU A 273 17.18 -13.20 0.88
N ALA A 274 15.85 -13.07 1.01
CA ALA A 274 15.06 -13.96 1.85
C ALA A 274 15.15 -15.43 1.40
N LEU A 275 15.17 -15.69 0.09
CA LEU A 275 15.21 -17.04 -0.49
C LEU A 275 16.58 -17.71 -0.39
N PHE A 276 17.66 -16.96 -0.66
CA PHE A 276 18.98 -17.55 -0.91
C PHE A 276 20.04 -17.19 0.13
N ALA A 277 19.78 -16.17 0.95
CA ALA A 277 20.76 -15.60 1.87
C ALA A 277 20.12 -15.04 3.16
N PRO A 278 19.23 -15.79 3.84
CA PRO A 278 18.53 -15.27 5.02
C PRO A 278 19.51 -14.90 6.15
N ASP A 279 20.64 -15.58 6.25
CA ASP A 279 21.65 -15.38 7.29
C ASP A 279 22.59 -14.19 7.02
N ILE A 280 22.62 -13.65 5.79
CA ILE A 280 23.53 -12.57 5.41
C ILE A 280 23.03 -11.22 5.94
N VAL A 281 21.72 -11.05 6.07
CA VAL A 281 21.13 -9.78 6.47
C VAL A 281 20.85 -9.81 7.97
N PRO A 282 21.63 -9.11 8.82
CA PRO A 282 21.33 -9.06 10.24
C PRO A 282 19.98 -8.39 10.46
N SER A 283 19.18 -8.95 11.37
CA SER A 283 17.97 -8.28 11.85
C SER A 283 18.37 -7.07 12.68
N ILE A 284 17.73 -5.93 12.42
CA ILE A 284 17.88 -4.69 13.22
C ILE A 284 17.03 -4.70 14.52
N PHE A 285 16.33 -5.81 14.79
CA PHE A 285 15.59 -6.07 16.02
C PHE A 285 15.77 -7.52 16.48
#